data_AF-A0A495Z3I6-F1
#
_entry.id   AF-A0A495Z3I6-F1
#
_cell.length_a   1.000
_cell.length_b   1.000
_cell.length_c   1.000
_cell.angle_alpha   90.00
_cell.angle_beta   90.00
_cell.angle_gamma   90.00
#
_symmetry.space_group_name_H-M   'P 1'
#
loop_
_entity.id
_entity.type
_entity.pdbx_description
1 polymer ?
#
loop_
_entity_poly.entity_id
_entity_poly.type
_entity_poly.pdbx_seq_one_letter_code
_entity_poly.pdbx_strand_id
1 'polypeptide(L)'
;MVISLFLHLIFAFLVVLTIRQGIVEDDAINVEWVELPPSARTLPRKIRLQPVQSPRQVQDRQPQELPLQTVTRVGTPLAVDLPQEGNPLSLSDTPAISLDKGLSVEANLVPPHSAMIHQDTTAVGAGPVPTQKGLSRGVGRNEGTTIGGGLVHAQNGGVQDLPLDVKSPNLLPEDYLGAILEGEGTEMRGHIRLIRLKHSLSDWWQDPTAISSFAKWLAENTDLRADMKYAGGSLRLTDSRLLDAPLVIMTGHDKDITVGRNLAKGGPLTNSFSASERAALRKYIVEQGGMLFFDDCGFHGLFAAIVADELQTIFPEYPLEYLPHHHEIYNIYYQLPRPPSGGDVFWGSENHPKPTQFKYQKGITINNRLAVVYNRKDYMCAMETVEIESRTMLRLRRSTDVHRFMTNLLVYAMKYGGNTDRSGYKP
;
A
#
# COMPACT_ATOMS: atom_id res chain seq x y z
N MET A 1 -10.38 13.54 -53.96
CA MET A 1 -10.47 12.23 -53.28
C MET A 1 -9.22 11.37 -53.43
N VAL A 2 -8.73 11.13 -54.66
CA VAL A 2 -7.60 10.21 -54.93
C VAL A 2 -6.29 10.59 -54.22
N ILE A 3 -5.98 11.89 -54.14
CA ILE A 3 -4.75 12.38 -53.50
C ILE A 3 -4.76 12.14 -51.98
N SER A 4 -5.92 12.27 -51.32
CA SER A 4 -6.06 12.03 -49.88
C SER A 4 -5.88 10.54 -49.53
N LEU A 5 -6.43 9.65 -50.37
CA LEU A 5 -6.26 8.20 -50.22
C LEU A 5 -4.78 7.80 -50.34
N PHE A 6 -4.06 8.41 -51.29
CA PHE A 6 -2.63 8.16 -51.51
C PHE A 6 -1.79 8.60 -50.31
N LEU A 7 -2.13 9.75 -49.71
CA LEU A 7 -1.44 10.30 -48.53
C LEU A 7 -1.65 9.42 -47.28
N HIS A 8 -2.86 8.88 -47.09
CA HIS A 8 -3.15 7.95 -45.99
C HIS A 8 -2.44 6.61 -46.15
N LEU A 9 -2.30 6.11 -47.38
CA LEU A 9 -1.55 4.87 -47.65
C LEU A 9 -0.06 5.04 -47.39
N ILE A 10 0.53 6.19 -47.74
CA ILE A 10 1.93 6.50 -47.41
C ILE A 10 2.13 6.60 -45.90
N PHE A 11 1.21 7.26 -45.19
CA PHE A 11 1.28 7.36 -43.73
C PHE A 11 1.17 5.99 -43.05
N ALA A 12 0.23 5.15 -43.47
CA ALA A 12 0.08 3.79 -42.96
C ALA A 12 1.35 2.94 -43.24
N PHE A 13 1.95 3.08 -44.42
CA PHE A 13 3.19 2.39 -44.77
C PHE A 13 4.37 2.83 -43.90
N LEU A 14 4.49 4.13 -43.62
CA LEU A 14 5.53 4.66 -42.72
C LEU A 14 5.33 4.14 -41.29
N VAL A 15 4.11 4.13 -40.76
CA VAL A 15 3.81 3.59 -39.42
C VAL A 15 4.19 2.11 -39.32
N VAL A 16 3.88 1.30 -40.32
CA VAL A 16 4.26 -0.13 -40.36
C VAL A 16 5.78 -0.31 -40.39
N LEU A 17 6.51 0.52 -41.15
CA LEU A 17 7.96 0.49 -41.20
C LEU A 17 8.60 0.83 -39.84
N THR A 18 8.10 1.86 -39.15
CA THR A 18 8.61 2.27 -37.83
C THR A 18 8.35 1.21 -36.77
N ILE A 19 7.17 0.57 -36.78
CA ILE A 19 6.83 -0.53 -35.87
C ILE A 19 7.72 -1.76 -36.14
N ARG A 20 8.02 -2.06 -37.41
CA ARG A 20 8.87 -3.20 -37.77
C ARG A 20 10.33 -3.02 -37.35
N GLN A 21 10.84 -1.79 -37.30
CA GLN A 21 12.18 -1.49 -36.80
C GLN A 21 12.27 -1.53 -35.26
N GLY A 22 11.18 -1.26 -34.54
CA GLY A 22 11.16 -1.28 -33.08
C GLY A 22 10.96 -2.65 -32.41
N ILE A 23 10.64 -3.71 -33.16
CA ILE A 23 10.27 -5.03 -32.60
C ILE A 23 11.40 -6.07 -32.70
N VAL A 24 12.52 -5.78 -33.38
CA VAL A 24 13.46 -6.84 -33.81
C VAL A 24 14.77 -6.95 -33.00
N GLU A 25 15.03 -6.12 -31.97
CA GLU A 25 16.38 -6.09 -31.37
C GLU A 25 16.57 -6.48 -29.89
N ASP A 26 15.55 -6.93 -29.14
CA ASP A 26 15.74 -7.22 -27.69
C ASP A 26 15.60 -8.69 -27.21
N ASP A 27 15.37 -9.68 -28.08
CA ASP A 27 15.13 -11.08 -27.63
C ASP A 27 16.11 -12.14 -28.18
N ALA A 28 17.28 -11.76 -28.69
CA ALA A 28 18.30 -12.74 -29.10
C ALA A 28 19.26 -13.09 -27.95
N ILE A 29 18.90 -14.06 -27.12
CA ILE A 29 19.86 -14.73 -26.22
C ILE A 29 20.82 -15.56 -27.09
N ASN A 30 22.07 -15.11 -27.23
CA ASN A 30 23.15 -15.94 -27.75
C ASN A 30 23.51 -17.00 -26.71
N VAL A 31 23.05 -18.24 -26.94
CA VAL A 31 23.47 -19.41 -26.15
C VAL A 31 24.77 -19.95 -26.74
N GLU A 32 25.90 -19.58 -26.14
CA GLU A 32 27.18 -20.24 -26.39
C GLU A 32 27.21 -21.55 -25.59
N TRP A 33 27.25 -22.69 -26.29
CA TRP A 33 27.34 -24.00 -25.67
C TRP A 33 28.75 -24.25 -25.16
N VAL A 34 28.93 -24.14 -23.84
CA VAL A 34 30.15 -24.56 -23.17
C VAL A 34 30.08 -26.06 -22.86
N GLU A 35 30.93 -26.86 -23.49
CA GLU A 35 31.12 -28.27 -23.12
C GLU A 35 31.82 -28.37 -21.76
N LEU A 36 31.08 -28.81 -20.74
CA LEU A 36 31.64 -29.09 -19.42
C LEU A 36 32.39 -30.44 -19.45
N PRO A 37 33.59 -30.54 -18.85
CA PRO A 37 34.29 -31.81 -18.71
C PRO A 37 33.46 -32.78 -17.85
N PRO A 38 33.53 -34.11 -18.10
CA PRO A 38 32.68 -35.08 -17.46
C PRO A 38 32.90 -35.05 -15.94
N SER A 39 31.88 -34.64 -15.20
CA SER A 39 31.88 -34.67 -13.75
C SER A 39 31.98 -36.11 -13.28
N ALA A 40 32.92 -36.37 -12.37
CA ALA A 40 33.04 -37.65 -11.71
C ALA A 40 31.69 -37.98 -11.03
N ARG A 41 31.01 -39.02 -11.53
CA ARG A 41 29.78 -39.55 -10.95
C ARG A 41 30.08 -40.05 -9.53
N THR A 42 29.77 -39.25 -8.52
CA THR A 42 29.59 -39.76 -7.16
C THR A 42 28.30 -40.57 -7.16
N LEU A 43 28.42 -41.90 -7.13
CA LEU A 43 27.29 -42.82 -7.02
C LEU A 43 26.46 -42.47 -5.77
N PRO A 44 25.14 -42.29 -5.88
CA PRO A 44 24.30 -42.13 -4.70
C PRO A 44 24.38 -43.39 -3.85
N ARG A 45 24.70 -43.22 -2.56
CA ARG A 45 24.72 -44.28 -1.56
C ARG A 45 23.35 -44.98 -1.57
N LYS A 46 23.31 -46.29 -1.82
CA LYS A 46 22.09 -47.11 -1.80
C LYS A 46 21.35 -46.87 -0.47
N ILE A 47 20.16 -46.28 -0.55
CA ILE A 47 19.22 -46.23 0.56
C ILE A 47 18.77 -47.67 0.80
N ARG A 48 19.12 -48.23 1.96
CA ARG A 48 18.64 -49.53 2.42
C ARG A 48 17.21 -49.31 2.93
N LEU A 49 16.22 -49.67 2.11
CA LEU A 49 14.81 -49.70 2.52
C LEU A 49 14.66 -50.67 3.70
N GLN A 50 14.20 -50.18 4.85
CA GLN A 50 13.73 -51.04 5.92
C GLN A 50 12.31 -51.54 5.57
N PRO A 51 11.97 -52.82 5.83
CA PRO A 51 10.62 -53.31 5.61
C PRO A 51 9.65 -52.59 6.55
N VAL A 52 8.58 -52.04 5.98
CA VAL A 52 7.43 -51.53 6.72
C VAL A 52 6.81 -52.69 7.49
N GLN A 53 6.70 -52.57 8.81
CA GLN A 53 5.95 -53.51 9.64
C GLN A 53 4.46 -53.38 9.35
N SER A 54 3.80 -54.52 9.16
CA SER A 54 2.36 -54.64 8.87
C SER A 54 1.47 -53.94 9.90
N PRO A 55 0.23 -53.55 9.54
CA PRO A 55 -0.67 -52.86 10.46
C PRO A 55 -1.03 -53.76 11.65
N ARG A 56 -0.87 -53.23 12.86
CA ARG A 56 -1.38 -53.84 14.09
C ARG A 56 -2.92 -53.88 14.03
N GLN A 57 -3.49 -55.06 14.24
CA GLN A 57 -4.93 -55.24 14.43
C GLN A 57 -5.42 -54.34 15.58
N VAL A 58 -6.42 -53.51 15.30
CA VAL A 58 -7.17 -52.78 16.31
C VAL A 58 -8.10 -53.80 16.99
N GLN A 59 -7.89 -53.98 18.29
CA GLN A 59 -8.68 -54.86 19.13
C GLN A 59 -9.97 -54.12 19.54
N ASP A 60 -11.11 -54.78 19.35
CA ASP A 60 -12.45 -54.30 19.71
C ASP A 60 -12.51 -53.73 21.13
N ARG A 61 -13.03 -52.51 21.26
CA ARG A 61 -13.64 -52.03 22.51
C ARG A 61 -15.03 -51.48 22.18
N GLN A 62 -16.03 -52.09 22.81
CA GLN A 62 -17.44 -51.71 22.75
C GLN A 62 -17.67 -50.26 23.23
N PRO A 63 -18.71 -49.56 22.74
CA PRO A 63 -19.06 -48.22 23.21
C PRO A 63 -19.66 -48.28 24.63
N GLN A 64 -19.09 -47.49 25.56
CA GLN A 64 -19.76 -47.13 26.81
C GLN A 64 -20.70 -45.96 26.56
N GLU A 65 -21.98 -46.12 26.87
CA GLU A 65 -22.98 -45.05 26.94
C GLU A 65 -22.66 -44.11 28.12
N LEU A 66 -22.71 -42.80 27.88
CA LEU A 66 -22.73 -41.76 28.90
C LEU A 66 -24.03 -40.93 28.73
N PRO A 67 -24.68 -40.54 29.84
CA PRO A 67 -26.08 -40.15 29.86
C PRO A 67 -26.35 -38.73 29.34
N LEU A 68 -27.49 -38.55 28.66
CA LEU A 68 -28.04 -37.23 28.30
C LEU A 68 -28.36 -36.42 29.57
N GLN A 69 -27.86 -35.18 29.64
CA GLN A 69 -28.42 -34.15 30.49
C GLN A 69 -28.97 -33.00 29.64
N THR A 70 -30.27 -32.79 29.83
CA THR A 70 -31.13 -31.77 29.26
C THR A 70 -30.72 -30.38 29.75
N VAL A 71 -30.50 -29.43 28.84
CA VAL A 71 -30.46 -28.00 29.18
C VAL A 71 -31.61 -27.29 28.47
N THR A 72 -32.53 -26.82 29.30
CA THR A 72 -33.71 -26.02 29.02
C THR A 72 -33.35 -24.70 28.34
N ARG A 73 -33.93 -24.43 27.16
CA ARG A 73 -33.94 -23.07 26.58
C ARG A 73 -35.17 -22.33 27.10
N VAL A 74 -34.95 -21.25 27.84
CA VAL A 74 -35.97 -20.23 28.13
C VAL A 74 -36.03 -19.30 26.92
N GLY A 75 -37.19 -19.26 26.26
CA GLY A 75 -37.50 -18.34 25.18
C GLY A 75 -38.40 -17.20 25.66
N THR A 76 -38.07 -15.98 25.23
CA THR A 76 -38.96 -14.82 25.26
C THR A 76 -39.07 -14.31 23.81
N PRO A 77 -40.26 -14.00 23.27
CA PRO A 77 -40.45 -13.83 21.83
C PRO A 77 -40.22 -12.37 21.37
N LEU A 78 -39.67 -12.21 20.17
CA LEU A 78 -39.85 -11.02 19.33
C LEU A 78 -40.32 -11.53 17.96
N ALA A 79 -41.53 -11.12 17.58
CA ALA A 79 -42.20 -11.48 16.34
C ALA A 79 -41.57 -10.74 15.15
N VAL A 80 -41.41 -11.44 14.03
CA VAL A 80 -41.18 -10.85 12.70
C VAL A 80 -42.14 -11.55 11.74
N ASP A 81 -43.07 -10.77 11.19
CA ASP A 81 -44.02 -11.18 10.16
C ASP A 81 -43.29 -11.49 8.84
N LEU A 82 -43.65 -12.64 8.24
CA LEU A 82 -43.35 -12.97 6.85
C LEU A 82 -44.67 -12.92 6.06
N PRO A 83 -44.80 -12.12 4.99
CA PRO A 83 -45.96 -12.21 4.12
C PRO A 83 -45.83 -13.37 3.13
N GLN A 84 -46.93 -14.10 2.96
CA GLN A 84 -47.08 -15.27 2.10
C GLN A 84 -47.22 -14.94 0.61
N GLU A 85 -46.87 -15.92 -0.22
CA GLU A 85 -47.11 -15.98 -1.66
C GLU A 85 -48.61 -15.94 -2.01
N GLY A 86 -48.94 -15.17 -3.05
CA GLY A 86 -50.24 -15.14 -3.72
C GLY A 86 -50.07 -14.99 -5.24
N ASN A 87 -50.87 -15.76 -5.98
CA ASN A 87 -50.83 -16.09 -7.42
C ASN A 87 -50.90 -14.90 -8.43
N PRO A 88 -50.62 -15.15 -9.75
CA PRO A 88 -50.21 -14.13 -10.70
C PRO A 88 -51.37 -13.40 -11.38
N LEU A 89 -51.17 -12.12 -11.71
CA LEU A 89 -52.05 -11.33 -12.57
C LEU A 89 -51.27 -10.70 -13.74
N SER A 90 -51.95 -10.68 -14.89
CA SER A 90 -51.45 -10.41 -16.23
C SER A 90 -51.07 -8.94 -16.46
N LEU A 91 -50.02 -8.69 -17.23
CA LEU A 91 -49.64 -7.37 -17.73
C LEU A 91 -50.24 -7.14 -19.13
N SER A 92 -51.39 -6.47 -19.17
CA SER A 92 -51.82 -5.63 -20.29
C SER A 92 -51.86 -4.18 -19.81
N ASP A 93 -51.50 -3.26 -20.69
CA ASP A 93 -51.54 -1.78 -20.55
C ASP A 93 -50.22 -1.09 -20.14
N THR A 94 -49.29 -1.03 -21.10
CA THR A 94 -48.30 0.06 -21.20
C THR A 94 -48.87 1.24 -21.99
N PRO A 95 -48.85 2.47 -21.46
CA PRO A 95 -48.77 3.66 -22.30
C PRO A 95 -47.31 3.99 -22.59
N ALA A 96 -46.97 4.05 -23.87
CA ALA A 96 -45.70 4.56 -24.36
C ALA A 96 -45.58 6.06 -24.06
N ILE A 97 -44.43 6.49 -23.51
CA ILE A 97 -44.04 7.89 -23.49
C ILE A 97 -42.89 8.07 -24.49
N SER A 98 -43.23 8.74 -25.58
CA SER A 98 -42.35 9.21 -26.64
C SER A 98 -41.41 10.29 -26.10
N LEU A 99 -40.11 10.18 -26.38
CA LEU A 99 -39.20 11.33 -26.36
C LEU A 99 -38.99 11.77 -27.81
N ASP A 100 -39.55 12.93 -28.16
CA ASP A 100 -39.04 13.70 -29.29
C ASP A 100 -39.09 15.21 -28.99
N LYS A 101 -38.01 15.89 -29.41
CA LYS A 101 -37.77 17.33 -29.55
C LYS A 101 -37.53 18.21 -28.30
N GLY A 102 -36.24 18.49 -28.10
CA GLY A 102 -35.69 19.83 -28.41
C GLY A 102 -35.77 20.90 -27.32
N LEU A 103 -34.68 21.08 -26.57
CA LEU A 103 -34.32 22.39 -26.01
C LEU A 103 -32.80 22.62 -26.12
N SER A 104 -32.46 23.60 -26.95
CA SER A 104 -31.16 24.24 -27.10
C SER A 104 -30.83 25.10 -25.86
N VAL A 105 -29.60 25.00 -25.36
CA VAL A 105 -29.02 26.04 -24.50
C VAL A 105 -27.68 26.44 -25.12
N GLU A 106 -27.62 27.69 -25.56
CA GLU A 106 -26.48 28.35 -26.17
C GLU A 106 -25.34 28.56 -25.17
N ALA A 107 -24.14 28.27 -25.64
CA ALA A 107 -22.88 28.69 -25.01
C ALA A 107 -22.60 30.14 -25.41
N ASN A 108 -22.39 31.02 -24.43
CA ASN A 108 -21.83 32.35 -24.66
C ASN A 108 -20.34 32.36 -24.29
N LEU A 109 -19.51 32.49 -25.34
CA LEU A 109 -18.10 32.87 -25.32
C LEU A 109 -18.01 34.40 -25.50
N VAL A 110 -17.18 35.08 -24.71
CA VAL A 110 -16.71 36.45 -25.00
C VAL A 110 -15.21 36.55 -24.68
N PRO A 111 -14.38 37.25 -25.50
CA PRO A 111 -12.92 37.07 -25.62
C PRO A 111 -12.09 38.13 -24.84
N PRO A 112 -10.73 38.12 -24.89
CA PRO A 112 -9.88 38.92 -24.02
C PRO A 112 -9.49 40.28 -24.64
N HIS A 113 -9.19 41.27 -23.79
CA HIS A 113 -8.48 42.49 -24.17
C HIS A 113 -7.34 42.83 -23.19
N SER A 114 -6.25 43.30 -23.76
CA SER A 114 -4.95 43.64 -23.14
C SER A 114 -4.82 45.12 -22.76
N ALA A 115 -3.74 45.39 -21.98
CA ALA A 115 -2.99 46.66 -21.79
C ALA A 115 -3.54 47.64 -20.72
N MET A 116 -2.79 48.46 -19.98
CA MET A 116 -1.37 48.57 -19.55
C MET A 116 -1.29 49.77 -18.54
N ILE A 117 -0.36 49.72 -17.57
CA ILE A 117 0.40 50.82 -16.90
C ILE A 117 -0.29 51.86 -15.96
N HIS A 118 0.23 51.93 -14.71
CA HIS A 118 0.67 53.07 -13.83
C HIS A 118 0.33 52.80 -12.34
N GLN A 119 1.28 52.50 -11.43
CA GLN A 119 2.25 53.33 -10.67
C GLN A 119 1.67 54.16 -9.49
N ASP A 120 2.22 53.85 -8.30
CA ASP A 120 2.38 54.61 -7.04
C ASP A 120 1.20 55.27 -6.29
N THR A 121 1.01 54.92 -5.01
CA THR A 121 1.48 55.72 -3.84
C THR A 121 0.97 55.20 -2.48
N THR A 122 1.76 55.49 -1.45
CA THR A 122 1.67 55.20 0.00
C THR A 122 0.72 56.10 0.80
N ALA A 123 0.17 55.60 1.94
CA ALA A 123 -0.03 56.26 3.26
C ALA A 123 -1.18 55.55 4.06
N VAL A 124 -0.95 54.90 5.21
CA VAL A 124 -0.93 55.43 6.61
C VAL A 124 -2.13 56.32 6.99
N GLY A 125 -2.93 55.89 7.98
CA GLY A 125 -3.89 56.76 8.66
C GLY A 125 -4.88 56.00 9.58
N ALA A 126 -4.99 56.45 10.82
CA ALA A 126 -5.68 55.80 11.95
C ALA A 126 -7.22 55.93 11.93
N GLY A 127 -7.88 55.17 12.82
CA GLY A 127 -9.34 55.08 12.98
C GLY A 127 -10.06 56.37 13.40
N PRO A 128 -11.39 56.31 13.68
CA PRO A 128 -11.84 55.82 15.00
C PRO A 128 -13.19 55.04 15.01
N VAL A 129 -13.46 54.44 16.17
CA VAL A 129 -14.72 53.80 16.63
C VAL A 129 -15.75 54.88 17.03
N PRO A 130 -17.08 54.64 16.92
CA PRO A 130 -17.89 54.40 18.13
C PRO A 130 -19.12 53.45 17.98
N THR A 131 -19.31 52.58 19.00
CA THR A 131 -20.55 52.18 19.76
C THR A 131 -21.88 51.83 19.06
N GLN A 132 -22.83 51.04 19.57
CA GLN A 132 -23.02 49.93 20.53
C GLN A 132 -24.57 49.74 20.65
N LYS A 133 -25.08 48.48 20.72
CA LYS A 133 -26.35 47.99 21.35
C LYS A 133 -26.54 46.53 20.87
N GLY A 134 -26.54 45.44 21.66
CA GLY A 134 -27.16 45.13 22.98
C GLY A 134 -28.64 44.73 22.75
N LEU A 135 -29.25 43.60 23.15
CA LEU A 135 -29.05 42.45 24.07
C LEU A 135 -29.98 41.30 23.57
N SER A 136 -29.85 40.01 23.92
CA SER A 136 -30.40 39.41 25.16
C SER A 136 -30.15 37.88 25.27
N ARG A 137 -30.10 37.39 26.52
CA ARG A 137 -29.71 36.08 27.07
C ARG A 137 -30.89 35.14 27.39
N GLY A 138 -30.55 33.85 27.58
CA GLY A 138 -31.13 32.89 28.55
C GLY A 138 -30.39 31.54 28.44
N VAL A 139 -29.37 31.21 29.27
CA VAL A 139 -29.34 30.61 30.63
C VAL A 139 -30.01 29.23 30.75
N GLY A 140 -29.20 28.20 31.08
CA GLY A 140 -29.70 26.91 31.60
C GLY A 140 -28.68 25.76 31.74
N ARG A 141 -27.95 25.76 32.87
CA ARG A 141 -27.40 24.62 33.67
C ARG A 141 -26.23 23.72 33.21
N ASN A 142 -25.26 23.63 34.13
CA ASN A 142 -24.13 22.69 34.28
C ASN A 142 -24.49 21.56 35.26
N GLU A 143 -23.94 20.36 35.02
CA GLU A 143 -23.38 19.38 35.98
C GLU A 143 -22.23 18.69 35.20
N GLY A 144 -20.99 18.45 35.64
CA GLY A 144 -20.33 18.59 36.94
C GLY A 144 -19.80 17.24 37.43
N THR A 145 -18.59 16.82 37.06
CA THR A 145 -17.75 15.97 37.96
C THR A 145 -16.25 16.10 37.63
N THR A 146 -15.54 16.69 38.59
CA THR A 146 -14.08 16.79 38.75
C THR A 146 -13.53 15.63 39.57
N ILE A 147 -12.34 15.10 39.24
CA ILE A 147 -11.29 14.63 40.16
C ILE A 147 -9.97 14.89 39.41
N GLY A 148 -8.94 15.58 39.88
CA GLY A 148 -8.53 16.00 41.22
C GLY A 148 -7.00 15.92 41.23
N GLY A 149 -6.33 16.99 40.83
CA GLY A 149 -4.87 17.09 40.84
C GLY A 149 -4.33 17.30 42.26
N GLY A 150 -3.40 16.45 42.68
CA GLY A 150 -2.63 16.60 43.91
C GLY A 150 -1.15 16.79 43.58
N LEU A 151 -0.65 18.00 43.84
CA LEU A 151 0.78 18.32 43.90
C LEU A 151 1.39 17.71 45.17
N VAL A 152 2.51 17.00 45.04
CA VAL A 152 3.47 16.78 46.13
C VAL A 152 4.87 16.99 45.57
N HIS A 153 5.66 17.84 46.23
CA HIS A 153 7.05 18.13 45.91
C HIS A 153 7.92 17.57 47.04
N ALA A 154 8.86 16.67 46.74
CA ALA A 154 10.09 16.43 47.51
C ALA A 154 11.03 15.48 46.77
N GLN A 155 12.33 15.64 47.07
CA GLN A 155 13.50 15.27 46.29
C GLN A 155 14.03 13.83 46.51
N ASN A 156 14.95 13.46 45.60
CA ASN A 156 16.01 12.45 45.68
C ASN A 156 15.69 10.96 45.50
N GLY A 157 16.33 10.40 44.45
CA GLY A 157 17.12 9.17 44.54
C GLY A 157 16.36 7.85 44.49
N GLY A 158 16.33 7.24 43.30
CA GLY A 158 15.97 5.83 43.15
C GLY A 158 15.45 5.54 41.75
N VAL A 159 16.30 4.96 40.91
CA VAL A 159 15.86 4.20 39.74
C VAL A 159 15.01 3.06 40.29
N GLN A 160 13.69 3.20 40.19
CA GLN A 160 12.75 2.14 40.51
C GLN A 160 12.47 1.39 39.21
N ASP A 161 12.96 0.15 39.17
CA ASP A 161 12.61 -0.86 38.17
C ASP A 161 11.09 -0.90 38.02
N LEU A 162 10.61 -0.38 36.89
CA LEU A 162 9.22 -0.53 36.48
C LEU A 162 9.02 -2.01 36.11
N PRO A 163 7.98 -2.68 36.63
CA PRO A 163 7.70 -4.05 36.26
C PRO A 163 7.40 -4.10 34.77
N LEU A 164 8.20 -4.87 34.02
CA LEU A 164 7.96 -5.18 32.61
C LEU A 164 6.59 -5.84 32.50
N ASP A 165 5.60 -5.08 32.07
CA ASP A 165 4.31 -5.60 31.65
C ASP A 165 4.53 -6.37 30.34
N VAL A 166 4.58 -7.71 30.45
CA VAL A 166 4.93 -8.66 29.37
C VAL A 166 3.86 -8.72 28.25
N LYS A 167 2.91 -7.78 28.19
CA LYS A 167 1.85 -7.77 27.17
C LYS A 167 1.63 -6.44 26.46
N SER A 168 2.29 -5.36 26.89
CA SER A 168 2.19 -4.07 26.21
C SER A 168 3.36 -3.96 25.23
N PRO A 169 3.13 -3.93 23.90
CA PRO A 169 4.21 -3.71 22.95
C PRO A 169 4.92 -2.40 23.31
N ASN A 170 6.25 -2.37 23.18
CA ASN A 170 7.01 -1.13 23.31
C ASN A 170 6.63 -0.21 22.14
N LEU A 171 5.62 0.63 22.38
CA LEU A 171 5.12 1.58 21.41
C LEU A 171 6.04 2.79 21.37
N LEU A 172 6.50 3.15 20.17
CA LEU A 172 7.08 4.46 19.90
C LEU A 172 6.21 5.60 20.47
N PRO A 173 6.84 6.66 21.02
CA PRO A 173 6.14 7.90 21.36
C PRO A 173 5.37 8.48 20.15
N GLU A 174 4.23 9.12 20.40
CA GLU A 174 3.38 9.64 19.32
C GLU A 174 4.04 10.72 18.45
N ASP A 175 5.09 11.40 18.92
CA ASP A 175 5.83 12.40 18.13
C ASP A 175 7.18 11.90 17.63
N TYR A 176 7.43 10.59 17.68
CA TYR A 176 8.68 9.99 17.20
C TYR A 176 8.46 9.21 15.90
N LEU A 177 9.34 9.44 14.92
CA LEU A 177 9.43 8.68 13.68
C LEU A 177 10.67 7.78 13.78
N GLY A 178 10.48 6.49 13.51
CA GLY A 178 11.52 5.46 13.66
C GLY A 178 10.90 4.09 13.82
N ALA A 179 11.68 3.15 14.36
CA ALA A 179 11.19 1.85 14.80
C ALA A 179 11.90 1.35 16.07
N ILE A 180 11.27 0.41 16.76
CA ILE A 180 11.88 -0.42 17.81
C ILE A 180 11.65 -1.88 17.41
N LEU A 181 12.70 -2.69 17.51
CA LEU A 181 12.66 -4.14 17.34
C LEU A 181 13.30 -4.81 18.56
N GLU A 182 12.61 -5.80 19.12
CA GLU A 182 13.06 -6.57 20.28
C GLU A 182 12.74 -8.05 20.13
N GLY A 183 13.39 -8.88 20.93
CA GLY A 183 13.17 -10.33 20.95
C GLY A 183 14.35 -11.10 20.35
N GLU A 184 14.10 -12.35 19.99
CA GLU A 184 15.15 -13.26 19.51
C GLU A 184 14.67 -14.06 18.29
N GLY A 185 15.47 -14.06 17.23
CA GLY A 185 15.15 -14.80 16.01
C GLY A 185 13.77 -14.45 15.46
N THR A 186 12.87 -15.45 15.41
CA THR A 186 11.47 -15.29 14.95
C THR A 186 10.49 -14.86 16.06
N GLU A 187 10.90 -14.96 17.32
CA GLU A 187 10.11 -14.52 18.48
C GLU A 187 10.39 -13.03 18.72
N MET A 188 9.89 -12.20 17.80
CA MET A 188 10.12 -10.76 17.77
C MET A 188 8.86 -9.96 18.05
N ARG A 189 9.05 -8.80 18.66
CA ARG A 189 8.03 -7.75 18.81
C ARG A 189 8.63 -6.43 18.36
N GLY A 190 7.78 -5.50 17.91
CA GLY A 190 8.28 -4.22 17.45
C GLY A 190 7.19 -3.24 17.08
N HIS A 191 7.55 -1.97 16.99
CA HIS A 191 6.69 -0.92 16.49
C HIS A 191 7.47 -0.07 15.48
N ILE A 192 6.94 0.10 14.27
CA ILE A 192 7.47 0.98 13.23
C ILE A 192 6.44 2.04 12.84
N ARG A 193 6.91 3.24 12.53
CA ARG A 193 6.08 4.26 11.91
C ARG A 193 6.29 4.33 10.41
N LEU A 194 5.20 4.20 9.67
CA LEU A 194 5.21 4.20 8.21
C LEU A 194 4.89 5.60 7.68
N ILE A 195 5.61 6.00 6.63
CA ILE A 195 5.36 7.23 5.91
C ILE A 195 4.99 6.92 4.48
N ARG A 196 3.83 7.44 4.04
CA ARG A 196 3.46 7.49 2.63
C ARG A 196 4.13 8.68 1.98
N LEU A 197 4.84 8.45 0.88
CA LEU A 197 5.55 9.50 0.18
C LEU A 197 4.58 10.40 -0.58
N LYS A 198 4.57 11.69 -0.24
CA LYS A 198 3.83 12.71 -1.00
C LYS A 198 4.69 13.23 -2.16
N HIS A 199 4.39 12.79 -3.38
CA HIS A 199 5.07 13.20 -4.61
C HIS A 199 4.11 13.81 -5.64
N SER A 200 4.67 14.50 -6.65
CA SER A 200 3.91 15.07 -7.78
C SER A 200 3.89 14.19 -9.03
N LEU A 201 4.51 13.00 -9.01
CA LEU A 201 4.56 12.14 -10.20
C LEU A 201 3.20 11.49 -10.55
N SER A 202 2.33 11.28 -9.56
CA SER A 202 1.03 10.61 -9.72
C SER A 202 0.15 10.89 -8.49
N ASP A 203 -1.02 10.24 -8.37
CA ASP A 203 -1.87 10.23 -7.18
C ASP A 203 -1.23 9.42 -6.04
N TRP A 204 -0.28 10.07 -5.36
CA TRP A 204 0.46 9.55 -4.21
C TRP A 204 -0.38 9.02 -3.05
N TRP A 205 -1.69 9.31 -3.01
CA TRP A 205 -2.61 8.96 -1.94
C TRP A 205 -3.46 7.72 -2.23
N GLN A 206 -3.18 7.01 -3.32
CA GLN A 206 -3.93 5.82 -3.74
C GLN A 206 -3.94 4.72 -2.66
N ASP A 207 -4.98 3.88 -2.71
CA ASP A 207 -5.26 2.79 -1.76
C ASP A 207 -5.26 3.31 -0.30
N PRO A 208 -6.18 4.22 0.04
CA PRO A 208 -6.17 4.95 1.31
C PRO A 208 -6.32 4.04 2.54
N THR A 209 -6.97 2.88 2.41
CA THR A 209 -7.22 1.92 3.50
C THR A 209 -6.18 0.82 3.59
N ALA A 210 -5.32 0.64 2.58
CA ALA A 210 -4.36 -0.48 2.53
C ALA A 210 -3.44 -0.56 3.76
N ILE A 211 -2.87 0.58 4.18
CA ILE A 211 -1.94 0.60 5.32
C ILE A 211 -2.69 0.41 6.65
N SER A 212 -3.92 0.92 6.77
CA SER A 212 -4.79 0.68 7.93
C SER A 212 -5.20 -0.79 8.04
N SER A 213 -5.53 -1.43 6.90
CA SER A 213 -5.77 -2.88 6.84
C SER A 213 -4.52 -3.66 7.26
N PHE A 214 -3.35 -3.26 6.77
CA PHE A 214 -2.11 -3.90 7.15
C PHE A 214 -1.80 -3.75 8.65
N ALA A 215 -2.02 -2.57 9.23
CA ALA A 215 -1.87 -2.35 10.67
C ALA A 215 -2.82 -3.26 11.48
N LYS A 216 -4.06 -3.43 11.02
CA LYS A 216 -5.02 -4.37 11.61
C LYS A 216 -4.52 -5.82 11.52
N TRP A 217 -4.05 -6.25 10.34
CA TRP A 217 -3.47 -7.58 10.14
C TRP A 217 -2.32 -7.85 11.12
N LEU A 218 -1.39 -6.90 11.28
CA LEU A 218 -0.28 -7.05 12.22
C LEU A 218 -0.78 -7.23 13.66
N ALA A 219 -1.75 -6.42 14.08
CA ALA A 219 -2.33 -6.50 15.43
C ALA A 219 -3.05 -7.84 15.69
N GLU A 220 -3.66 -8.43 14.66
CA GLU A 220 -4.41 -9.70 14.77
C GLU A 220 -3.52 -10.95 14.65
N ASN A 221 -2.35 -10.85 14.01
CA ASN A 221 -1.56 -12.03 13.62
C ASN A 221 -0.12 -12.05 14.16
N THR A 222 0.35 -10.98 14.80
CA THR A 222 1.75 -10.81 15.24
C THR A 222 1.88 -9.93 16.49
N ASP A 223 3.07 -9.93 17.09
CA ASP A 223 3.46 -8.95 18.12
C ASP A 223 4.12 -7.69 17.54
N LEU A 224 3.98 -7.48 16.24
CA LEU A 224 4.44 -6.30 15.52
C LEU A 224 3.31 -5.26 15.43
N ARG A 225 3.66 -3.98 15.45
CA ARG A 225 2.75 -2.86 15.29
C ARG A 225 3.26 -1.91 14.22
N ALA A 226 2.33 -1.30 13.49
CA ALA A 226 2.62 -0.23 12.55
C ALA A 226 1.50 0.80 12.58
N ASP A 227 1.85 2.07 12.40
CA ASP A 227 0.89 3.14 12.19
C ASP A 227 1.41 4.23 11.25
N MET A 228 0.54 5.16 10.91
CA MET A 228 0.81 6.35 10.10
C MET A 228 0.49 7.64 10.87
N LYS A 229 0.57 7.63 12.20
CA LYS A 229 0.14 8.76 13.03
C LYS A 229 1.14 9.94 12.97
N TYR A 230 2.42 9.71 12.69
CA TYR A 230 3.44 10.77 12.66
C TYR A 230 3.20 11.72 11.49
N ALA A 231 3.17 13.03 11.75
CA ALA A 231 2.98 14.08 10.75
C ALA A 231 1.80 13.84 9.78
N GLY A 232 0.73 13.20 10.26
CA GLY A 232 -0.43 12.86 9.41
C GLY A 232 -0.16 11.76 8.38
N GLY A 233 0.90 10.97 8.58
CA GLY A 233 1.19 9.76 7.81
C GLY A 233 1.85 9.99 6.46
N SER A 234 2.13 11.24 6.10
CA SER A 234 2.74 11.54 4.80
C SER A 234 3.71 12.71 4.88
N LEU A 235 4.84 12.57 4.20
CA LEU A 235 5.87 13.59 4.09
C LEU A 235 6.34 13.67 2.63
N ARG A 236 6.89 14.83 2.24
CA ARG A 236 7.54 15.02 0.93
C ARG A 236 9.00 14.58 0.99
N LEU A 237 9.62 14.25 -0.15
CA LEU A 237 11.05 13.93 -0.21
C LEU A 237 11.95 15.01 0.42
N THR A 238 11.63 16.27 0.19
CA THR A 238 12.42 17.41 0.69
C THR A 238 12.13 17.78 2.14
N ASP A 239 11.21 17.08 2.82
CA ASP A 239 10.98 17.27 4.25
C ASP A 239 12.07 16.53 5.04
N SER A 240 12.87 17.27 5.83
CA SER A 240 14.00 16.68 6.55
C SER A 240 13.59 15.61 7.55
N ARG A 241 12.34 15.62 8.04
CA ARG A 241 11.82 14.59 8.96
C ARG A 241 11.72 13.23 8.30
N LEU A 242 11.61 13.16 6.96
CA LEU A 242 11.56 11.89 6.23
C LEU A 242 12.82 11.03 6.47
N LEU A 243 13.95 11.69 6.76
CA LEU A 243 15.23 11.04 7.01
C LEU A 243 15.20 10.04 8.18
N ASP A 244 14.26 10.23 9.11
CA ASP A 244 14.08 9.37 10.28
C ASP A 244 13.18 8.15 9.99
N ALA A 245 12.55 8.05 8.81
CA ALA A 245 11.64 6.95 8.50
C ALA A 245 12.41 5.66 8.16
N PRO A 246 12.21 4.53 8.87
CA PRO A 246 12.88 3.27 8.50
C PRO A 246 12.37 2.73 7.16
N LEU A 247 11.10 2.98 6.85
CA LEU A 247 10.43 2.57 5.62
C LEU A 247 9.50 3.67 5.10
N VAL A 248 9.67 4.01 3.82
CA VAL A 248 8.80 4.90 3.06
C VAL A 248 8.06 4.10 1.99
N ILE A 249 6.76 4.34 1.87
CA ILE A 249 5.89 3.68 0.88
C ILE A 249 5.50 4.69 -0.19
N MET A 250 5.69 4.34 -1.45
CA MET A 250 5.34 5.15 -2.62
C MET A 250 4.39 4.37 -3.54
N THR A 251 3.33 5.01 -4.02
CA THR A 251 2.33 4.40 -4.91
C THR A 251 1.71 5.44 -5.83
N GLY A 252 0.97 5.01 -6.85
CA GLY A 252 0.24 5.86 -7.78
C GLY A 252 -0.19 5.08 -9.03
N HIS A 253 -1.08 5.70 -9.80
CA HIS A 253 -1.50 5.17 -11.11
C HIS A 253 -0.72 5.78 -12.27
N ASP A 254 -0.99 5.27 -13.47
CA ASP A 254 -0.59 5.95 -14.70
C ASP A 254 -1.25 7.33 -14.82
N LYS A 255 -0.51 8.27 -15.41
CA LYS A 255 -0.89 9.68 -15.47
C LYS A 255 -2.23 9.93 -16.17
N ASP A 256 -2.56 9.15 -17.19
CA ASP A 256 -3.84 9.21 -17.90
C ASP A 256 -5.02 8.83 -16.98
N ILE A 257 -4.85 7.82 -16.12
CA ILE A 257 -5.83 7.46 -15.09
C ILE A 257 -5.92 8.57 -14.05
N THR A 258 -4.79 9.05 -13.54
CA THR A 258 -4.76 10.10 -12.50
C THR A 258 -5.43 11.38 -12.98
N VAL A 259 -5.14 11.83 -14.19
CA VAL A 259 -5.72 13.05 -14.78
C VAL A 259 -7.17 12.80 -15.19
N GLY A 260 -7.44 11.73 -15.92
CA GLY A 260 -8.76 11.41 -16.47
C GLY A 260 -9.83 11.20 -15.39
N ARG A 261 -9.42 10.80 -14.17
CA ARG A 261 -10.31 10.61 -13.02
C ARG A 261 -10.22 11.72 -11.96
N ASN A 262 -9.49 12.80 -12.24
CA ASN A 262 -9.29 13.93 -11.32
C ASN A 262 -8.76 13.49 -9.93
N LEU A 263 -7.77 12.59 -9.92
CA LEU A 263 -7.20 12.01 -8.70
C LEU A 263 -5.97 12.77 -8.19
N ALA A 264 -5.45 13.74 -8.95
CA ALA A 264 -4.31 14.55 -8.53
C ALA A 264 -4.62 15.36 -7.26
N LYS A 265 -3.76 15.28 -6.25
CA LYS A 265 -3.86 16.05 -4.99
C LYS A 265 -2.53 16.70 -4.63
N GLY A 266 -2.58 17.98 -4.24
CA GLY A 266 -1.44 18.69 -3.67
C GLY A 266 -0.52 19.39 -4.67
N GLY A 267 -1.01 19.65 -5.89
CA GLY A 267 -0.33 20.42 -6.93
C GLY A 267 -0.48 19.81 -8.33
N PRO A 268 0.05 20.47 -9.37
CA PRO A 268 0.13 19.89 -10.71
C PRO A 268 1.04 18.66 -10.73
N LEU A 269 0.74 17.69 -11.59
CA LEU A 269 1.59 16.52 -11.79
C LEU A 269 2.86 16.88 -12.58
N THR A 270 3.99 16.30 -12.20
CA THR A 270 5.27 16.42 -12.92
C THR A 270 5.57 15.12 -13.67
N ASN A 271 6.57 15.15 -14.57
CA ASN A 271 7.04 13.95 -15.29
C ASN A 271 8.31 13.36 -14.67
N SER A 272 8.88 14.02 -13.68
CA SER A 272 10.16 13.69 -13.06
C SER A 272 10.24 14.31 -11.67
N PHE A 273 11.15 13.82 -10.84
CA PHE A 273 11.53 14.52 -9.62
C PHE A 273 12.37 15.75 -9.96
N SER A 274 12.31 16.75 -9.09
CA SER A 274 13.23 17.88 -9.10
C SER A 274 14.63 17.47 -8.60
N ALA A 275 15.63 18.31 -8.87
CA ALA A 275 17.00 18.04 -8.42
C ALA A 275 17.10 17.91 -6.88
N SER A 276 16.33 18.70 -6.13
CA SER A 276 16.30 18.63 -4.66
C SER A 276 15.63 17.36 -4.15
N GLU A 277 14.55 16.91 -4.80
CA GLU A 277 13.89 15.64 -4.47
C GLU A 277 14.80 14.44 -4.75
N ARG A 278 15.52 14.43 -5.89
CA ARG A 278 16.52 13.41 -6.22
C ARG A 278 17.63 13.34 -5.19
N ALA A 279 18.19 14.49 -4.83
CA ALA A 279 19.22 14.59 -3.79
C ALA A 279 18.71 14.12 -2.43
N ALA A 280 17.48 14.47 -2.07
CA ALA A 280 16.87 14.05 -0.81
C ALA A 280 16.58 12.54 -0.76
N LEU A 281 16.08 11.94 -1.85
CA LEU A 281 15.87 10.49 -1.92
C LEU A 281 17.20 9.74 -1.85
N ARG A 282 18.25 10.25 -2.52
CA ARG A 282 19.60 9.69 -2.41
C ARG A 282 20.12 9.73 -0.98
N LYS A 283 20.00 10.89 -0.32
CA LYS A 283 20.39 11.06 1.09
C LYS A 283 19.62 10.10 2.00
N TYR A 284 18.31 9.99 1.82
CA TYR A 284 17.45 9.08 2.58
C TYR A 284 17.92 7.62 2.47
N ILE A 285 18.14 7.13 1.26
CA ILE A 285 18.49 5.73 1.01
C ILE A 285 19.95 5.41 1.37
N VAL A 286 20.90 6.26 0.96
CA VAL A 286 22.34 5.99 1.05
C VAL A 286 22.92 6.41 2.39
N GLU A 287 22.62 7.63 2.85
CA GLU A 287 23.23 8.17 4.07
C GLU A 287 22.49 7.73 5.33
N GLN A 288 21.15 7.73 5.29
CA GLN A 288 20.34 7.40 6.46
C GLN A 288 19.97 5.92 6.55
N GLY A 289 20.25 5.13 5.51
CA GLY A 289 19.92 3.72 5.49
C GLY A 289 18.41 3.45 5.37
N GLY A 290 17.62 4.43 4.94
CA GLY A 290 16.19 4.27 4.71
C GLY A 290 15.87 3.21 3.65
N MET A 291 14.62 2.75 3.64
CA MET A 291 14.11 1.78 2.67
C MET A 291 12.91 2.37 1.92
N LEU A 292 12.87 2.21 0.61
CA LEU A 292 11.73 2.57 -0.23
C LEU A 292 11.00 1.32 -0.70
N PHE A 293 9.70 1.24 -0.42
CA PHE A 293 8.79 0.30 -1.07
C PHE A 293 7.94 1.06 -2.09
N PHE A 294 8.20 0.79 -3.36
CA PHE A 294 7.40 1.30 -4.46
C PHE A 294 6.37 0.24 -4.89
N ASP A 295 5.10 0.62 -4.94
CA ASP A 295 3.98 -0.21 -5.38
C ASP A 295 3.27 0.43 -6.57
N ASP A 296 3.38 -0.19 -7.74
CA ASP A 296 2.69 0.23 -8.96
C ASP A 296 1.22 -0.16 -8.91
N CYS A 297 0.33 0.84 -8.93
CA CYS A 297 -1.11 0.68 -9.14
C CYS A 297 -1.49 1.00 -10.61
N GLY A 298 -0.50 1.23 -11.49
CA GLY A 298 -0.69 1.57 -12.90
C GLY A 298 -0.85 0.36 -13.81
N PHE A 299 -1.98 0.29 -14.51
CA PHE A 299 -2.32 -0.83 -15.41
C PHE A 299 -1.36 -0.99 -16.60
N HIS A 300 -0.85 0.12 -17.13
CA HIS A 300 0.00 0.17 -18.33
C HIS A 300 1.50 0.24 -17.98
N GLY A 301 1.84 0.54 -16.73
CA GLY A 301 3.22 0.61 -16.26
C GLY A 301 3.99 1.86 -16.69
N LEU A 302 3.29 2.90 -17.14
CA LEU A 302 3.90 4.18 -17.51
C LEU A 302 4.46 4.87 -16.26
N PHE A 303 3.69 4.85 -15.16
CA PHE A 303 4.17 5.37 -13.88
C PHE A 303 5.34 4.55 -13.34
N ALA A 304 5.25 3.23 -13.44
CA ALA A 304 6.33 2.32 -13.08
C ALA A 304 7.62 2.64 -13.85
N ALA A 305 7.54 2.90 -15.16
CA ALA A 305 8.69 3.28 -15.98
C ALA A 305 9.32 4.60 -15.51
N ILE A 306 8.51 5.62 -15.24
CA ILE A 306 9.00 6.90 -14.69
C ILE A 306 9.77 6.67 -13.38
N VAL A 307 9.24 5.83 -12.48
CA VAL A 307 9.92 5.55 -11.21
C VAL A 307 11.22 4.77 -11.43
N ALA A 308 11.26 3.82 -12.37
CA ALA A 308 12.48 3.10 -12.71
C ALA A 308 13.55 4.06 -13.27
N ASP A 309 13.18 5.00 -14.14
CA ASP A 309 14.08 6.02 -14.70
C ASP A 309 14.61 6.98 -13.63
N GLU A 310 13.75 7.41 -12.69
CA GLU A 310 14.16 8.21 -11.54
C GLU A 310 15.15 7.45 -10.65
N LEU A 311 14.88 6.17 -10.34
CA LEU A 311 15.80 5.34 -9.56
C LEU A 311 17.15 5.18 -10.27
N GLN A 312 17.16 4.94 -11.58
CA GLN A 312 18.40 4.85 -12.38
C GLN A 312 19.16 6.18 -12.41
N THR A 313 18.45 7.30 -12.45
CA THR A 313 19.05 8.65 -12.42
C THR A 313 19.66 8.98 -11.05
N ILE A 314 19.01 8.55 -9.97
CA ILE A 314 19.42 8.84 -8.58
C ILE A 314 20.53 7.90 -8.12
N PHE A 315 20.51 6.64 -8.57
CA PHE A 315 21.43 5.57 -8.19
C PHE A 315 22.10 4.93 -9.41
N PRO A 316 22.82 5.70 -10.25
CA PRO A 316 23.42 5.16 -11.47
C PRO A 316 24.41 4.02 -11.23
N GLU A 317 24.98 3.94 -10.03
CA GLU A 317 25.91 2.90 -9.62
C GLU A 317 25.25 1.64 -9.03
N TYR A 318 23.94 1.66 -8.75
CA TYR A 318 23.22 0.52 -8.18
C TYR A 318 22.06 0.10 -9.11
N PRO A 319 22.19 -1.01 -9.85
CA PRO A 319 21.18 -1.42 -10.83
C PRO A 319 19.87 -1.86 -10.16
N LEU A 320 18.76 -1.65 -10.86
CA LEU A 320 17.44 -2.18 -10.49
C LEU A 320 17.29 -3.61 -11.02
N GLU A 321 17.58 -4.60 -10.17
CA GLU A 321 17.69 -6.00 -10.54
C GLU A 321 16.50 -6.84 -10.07
N TYR A 322 16.28 -8.01 -10.68
CA TYR A 322 15.28 -8.96 -10.18
C TYR A 322 15.68 -9.54 -8.84
N LEU A 323 14.74 -9.57 -7.88
CA LEU A 323 14.94 -10.23 -6.61
C LEU A 323 14.79 -11.75 -6.76
N PRO A 324 15.81 -12.54 -6.39
CA PRO A 324 15.70 -13.99 -6.46
C PRO A 324 14.68 -14.50 -5.44
N HIS A 325 13.95 -15.57 -5.75
CA HIS A 325 12.91 -16.12 -4.86
C HIS A 325 13.43 -16.60 -3.50
N HIS A 326 14.74 -16.85 -3.38
CA HIS A 326 15.38 -17.22 -2.12
C HIS A 326 15.88 -16.01 -1.31
N HIS A 327 15.69 -14.78 -1.80
CA HIS A 327 16.06 -13.57 -1.07
C HIS A 327 15.37 -13.52 0.29
N GLU A 328 16.07 -13.04 1.32
CA GLU A 328 15.61 -13.03 2.72
C GLU A 328 14.25 -12.32 2.89
N ILE A 329 13.96 -11.32 2.07
CA ILE A 329 12.66 -10.62 2.03
C ILE A 329 11.45 -11.56 1.88
N TYR A 330 11.63 -12.76 1.33
CA TYR A 330 10.56 -13.75 1.17
C TYR A 330 10.48 -14.76 2.31
N ASN A 331 11.42 -14.76 3.27
CA ASN A 331 11.50 -15.78 4.31
C ASN A 331 11.95 -15.28 5.71
N ILE A 332 12.11 -13.96 5.90
CA ILE A 332 12.59 -13.37 7.17
C ILE A 332 11.63 -13.57 8.36
N TYR A 333 10.32 -13.63 8.12
CA TYR A 333 9.30 -13.85 9.17
C TYR A 333 8.29 -14.92 8.74
N TYR A 334 7.57 -14.68 7.65
CA TYR A 334 6.78 -15.69 6.95
C TYR A 334 7.58 -16.28 5.79
N GLN A 335 7.46 -17.59 5.60
CA GLN A 335 7.99 -18.27 4.43
C GLN A 335 7.04 -18.15 3.24
N LEU A 336 7.52 -17.51 2.17
CA LEU A 336 6.87 -17.37 0.88
C LEU A 336 7.79 -17.96 -0.20
N PRO A 337 7.32 -18.92 -1.02
CA PRO A 337 8.18 -19.56 -2.02
C PRO A 337 8.51 -18.65 -3.22
N ARG A 338 7.79 -17.54 -3.37
CA ARG A 338 7.90 -16.54 -4.45
C ARG A 338 7.11 -15.29 -4.05
N PRO A 339 7.25 -14.16 -4.77
CA PRO A 339 6.36 -13.01 -4.60
C PRO A 339 4.89 -13.42 -4.74
N PRO A 340 4.02 -13.11 -3.76
CA PRO A 340 2.60 -13.43 -3.84
C PRO A 340 1.92 -12.66 -4.97
N SER A 341 0.83 -13.18 -5.51
CA SER A 341 -0.01 -12.42 -6.44
C SER A 341 -0.73 -11.29 -5.70
N GLY A 342 -0.78 -10.09 -6.27
CA GLY A 342 -1.50 -8.96 -5.72
C GLY A 342 -2.66 -8.52 -6.61
N GLY A 343 -3.00 -7.23 -6.59
CA GLY A 343 -4.12 -6.66 -7.36
C GLY A 343 -3.93 -6.76 -8.87
N ASP A 344 -2.70 -6.95 -9.33
CA ASP A 344 -2.31 -7.02 -10.74
C ASP A 344 -3.05 -8.10 -11.53
N VAL A 345 -3.48 -9.17 -10.85
CA VAL A 345 -4.27 -10.23 -11.45
C VAL A 345 -5.65 -9.75 -11.91
N PHE A 346 -6.17 -8.65 -11.38
CA PHE A 346 -7.46 -8.05 -11.74
C PHE A 346 -7.32 -6.88 -12.73
N TRP A 347 -6.11 -6.63 -13.24
CA TRP A 347 -5.90 -5.59 -14.25
C TRP A 347 -6.61 -5.95 -15.56
N GLY A 348 -7.46 -5.04 -16.03
CA GLY A 348 -8.31 -5.24 -17.22
C GLY A 348 -9.55 -6.12 -17.00
N SER A 349 -9.79 -6.63 -15.78
CA SER A 349 -11.06 -7.25 -15.41
C SER A 349 -11.27 -7.26 -13.90
N GLU A 350 -12.31 -6.56 -13.45
CA GLU A 350 -12.59 -6.45 -12.02
C GLU A 350 -12.91 -7.78 -11.33
N ASN A 351 -13.40 -8.76 -12.10
CA ASN A 351 -14.00 -10.00 -11.58
C ASN A 351 -13.35 -11.28 -12.12
N HIS A 352 -12.47 -11.20 -13.11
CA HIS A 352 -11.82 -12.36 -13.71
C HIS A 352 -10.31 -12.26 -13.53
N PRO A 353 -9.76 -12.86 -12.46
CA PRO A 353 -8.33 -12.80 -12.23
C PRO A 353 -7.58 -13.54 -13.36
N LYS A 354 -6.52 -12.91 -13.86
CA LYS A 354 -5.56 -13.49 -14.80
C LYS A 354 -4.27 -13.85 -14.07
N PRO A 355 -3.45 -14.77 -14.62
CA PRO A 355 -2.11 -14.98 -14.08
C PRO A 355 -1.34 -13.66 -14.00
N THR A 356 -0.61 -13.47 -12.91
CA THR A 356 0.26 -12.30 -12.74
C THR A 356 1.24 -12.20 -13.90
N GLN A 357 1.40 -10.99 -14.42
CA GLN A 357 2.35 -10.68 -15.49
C GLN A 357 3.77 -10.54 -14.95
N PHE A 358 3.91 -10.35 -13.63
CA PHE A 358 5.16 -10.03 -12.95
C PHE A 358 5.61 -11.19 -12.09
N LYS A 359 6.44 -12.06 -12.68
CA LYS A 359 6.98 -13.23 -11.97
C LYS A 359 7.93 -12.85 -10.82
N TYR A 360 8.62 -11.73 -10.96
CA TYR A 360 9.62 -11.23 -10.00
C TYR A 360 9.27 -9.81 -9.56
N GLN A 361 9.66 -9.46 -8.34
CA GLN A 361 9.86 -8.06 -7.95
C GLN A 361 11.28 -7.64 -8.35
N LYS A 362 11.51 -6.33 -8.47
CA LYS A 362 12.85 -5.79 -8.64
C LYS A 362 13.30 -5.08 -7.35
N GLY A 363 14.59 -4.82 -7.23
CA GLY A 363 15.11 -4.03 -6.13
C GLY A 363 16.50 -3.48 -6.39
N ILE A 364 16.92 -2.57 -5.51
CA ILE A 364 18.25 -1.98 -5.49
C ILE A 364 18.93 -2.39 -4.18
N THR A 365 20.09 -3.03 -4.29
CA THR A 365 20.89 -3.48 -3.15
C THR A 365 22.09 -2.56 -2.97
N ILE A 366 22.27 -2.01 -1.77
CA ILE A 366 23.38 -1.12 -1.39
C ILE A 366 24.06 -1.72 -0.17
N ASN A 367 25.36 -2.01 -0.27
CA ASN A 367 26.16 -2.60 0.83
C ASN A 367 25.49 -3.86 1.43
N ASN A 368 25.07 -4.80 0.57
CA ASN A 368 24.37 -6.04 0.93
C ASN A 368 23.00 -5.86 1.62
N ARG A 369 22.45 -4.65 1.63
CA ARG A 369 21.10 -4.33 2.12
C ARG A 369 20.19 -3.98 0.95
N LEU A 370 19.02 -4.61 0.90
CA LEU A 370 17.96 -4.24 -0.03
C LEU A 370 17.38 -2.89 0.38
N ALA A 371 17.69 -1.85 -0.40
CA ALA A 371 17.32 -0.47 -0.09
C ALA A 371 16.04 -0.02 -0.81
N VAL A 372 15.75 -0.60 -1.98
CA VAL A 372 14.52 -0.33 -2.72
C VAL A 372 13.87 -1.66 -3.10
N VAL A 373 12.57 -1.77 -2.86
CA VAL A 373 11.71 -2.82 -3.42
C VAL A 373 10.79 -2.16 -4.42
N TYR A 374 10.91 -2.58 -5.68
CA TYR A 374 10.11 -2.10 -6.79
C TYR A 374 9.09 -3.19 -7.15
N ASN A 375 7.84 -2.97 -6.76
CA ASN A 375 6.75 -3.92 -6.90
C ASN A 375 5.76 -3.47 -7.98
N ARG A 376 5.56 -4.32 -8.99
CA ARG A 376 4.53 -4.10 -10.03
C ARG A 376 3.25 -4.91 -9.82
N LYS A 377 3.08 -5.46 -8.63
CA LYS A 377 2.06 -6.47 -8.35
C LYS A 377 0.84 -5.90 -7.62
N ASP A 378 0.77 -4.58 -7.46
CA ASP A 378 -0.38 -3.86 -6.90
C ASP A 378 -0.77 -4.41 -5.51
N TYR A 379 0.20 -4.42 -4.60
CA TYR A 379 0.03 -5.01 -3.27
C TYR A 379 -0.86 -4.14 -2.39
N MET A 380 -0.83 -2.82 -2.55
CA MET A 380 -1.69 -1.93 -1.80
C MET A 380 -3.17 -2.16 -2.17
N CYS A 381 -3.52 -2.33 -3.45
CA CYS A 381 -4.89 -2.71 -3.83
C CYS A 381 -5.30 -4.07 -3.26
N ALA A 382 -4.38 -5.05 -3.17
CA ALA A 382 -4.65 -6.34 -2.54
C ALA A 382 -4.78 -6.29 -1.01
N MET A 383 -4.38 -5.18 -0.37
CA MET A 383 -4.59 -4.91 1.05
C MET A 383 -5.76 -3.96 1.32
N GLU A 384 -6.33 -3.30 0.31
CA GLU A 384 -7.48 -2.43 0.49
C GLU A 384 -8.64 -3.18 1.16
N THR A 385 -9.01 -2.69 2.33
CA THR A 385 -10.25 -3.07 2.98
C THR A 385 -11.30 -2.07 2.61
N VAL A 386 -12.13 -2.41 1.62
CA VAL A 386 -13.41 -1.73 1.50
C VAL A 386 -14.13 -1.86 2.85
N GLU A 387 -14.41 -0.72 3.48
CA GLU A 387 -15.28 -0.55 4.65
C GLU A 387 -16.74 -0.95 4.38
N ILE A 388 -16.99 -1.91 3.50
CA ILE A 388 -18.34 -2.30 3.14
C ILE A 388 -18.39 -3.81 2.94
N GLU A 389 -18.96 -4.51 3.91
CA GLU A 389 -19.37 -5.92 3.79
C GLU A 389 -20.26 -6.18 2.56
N SER A 390 -20.88 -5.14 1.98
CA SER A 390 -21.77 -5.23 0.82
C SER A 390 -21.10 -5.18 -0.57
N ARG A 391 -19.77 -4.97 -0.68
CA ARG A 391 -19.06 -5.13 -1.96
C ARG A 391 -18.37 -6.49 -2.05
N THR A 392 -19.17 -7.56 -2.11
CA THR A 392 -18.79 -8.98 -2.12
C THR A 392 -17.60 -9.32 -3.06
N MET A 393 -17.41 -8.58 -4.15
CA MET A 393 -16.40 -8.85 -5.17
C MET A 393 -15.00 -8.30 -4.85
N LEU A 394 -14.88 -7.22 -4.07
CA LEU A 394 -13.55 -6.69 -3.68
C LEU A 394 -12.85 -7.57 -2.65
N ARG A 395 -13.60 -8.41 -1.92
CA ARG A 395 -13.03 -9.46 -1.06
C ARG A 395 -12.14 -10.42 -1.84
N LEU A 396 -12.43 -10.68 -3.12
CA LEU A 396 -11.64 -11.59 -3.95
C LEU A 396 -10.26 -11.03 -4.29
N ARG A 397 -10.05 -9.71 -4.15
CA ARG A 397 -8.75 -9.06 -4.36
C ARG A 397 -7.85 -9.16 -3.13
N ARG A 398 -8.42 -9.44 -1.95
CA ARG A 398 -7.66 -9.50 -0.71
C ARG A 398 -6.73 -10.70 -0.73
N SER A 399 -5.46 -10.44 -0.46
CA SER A 399 -4.43 -11.48 -0.42
C SER A 399 -3.81 -11.55 0.96
N THR A 400 -4.04 -12.67 1.66
CA THR A 400 -3.36 -12.97 2.93
C THR A 400 -1.85 -13.09 2.73
N ASP A 401 -1.42 -13.65 1.60
CA ASP A 401 0.00 -13.75 1.30
C ASP A 401 0.65 -12.39 1.02
N VAL A 402 -0.09 -11.41 0.48
CA VAL A 402 0.42 -10.02 0.38
C VAL A 402 0.63 -9.42 1.77
N HIS A 403 -0.31 -9.61 2.70
CA HIS A 403 -0.11 -9.17 4.09
C HIS A 403 1.11 -9.85 4.72
N ARG A 404 1.31 -11.15 4.48
CA ARG A 404 2.51 -11.88 4.92
C ARG A 404 3.80 -11.32 4.30
N PHE A 405 3.80 -10.96 3.02
CA PHE A 405 4.94 -10.30 2.38
C PHE A 405 5.20 -8.93 2.99
N MET A 406 4.16 -8.13 3.23
CA MET A 406 4.31 -6.81 3.85
C MET A 406 4.82 -6.91 5.29
N THR A 407 4.45 -7.97 6.03
CA THR A 407 5.08 -8.29 7.32
C THR A 407 6.58 -8.57 7.16
N ASN A 408 6.99 -9.36 6.16
CA ASN A 408 8.42 -9.58 5.89
C ASN A 408 9.14 -8.28 5.52
N LEU A 409 8.55 -7.43 4.68
CA LEU A 409 9.09 -6.12 4.31
C LEU A 409 9.31 -5.24 5.55
N LEU A 410 8.32 -5.19 6.43
CA LEU A 410 8.38 -4.44 7.68
C LEU A 410 9.48 -4.96 8.60
N VAL A 411 9.59 -6.29 8.77
CA VAL A 411 10.67 -6.90 9.56
C VAL A 411 12.03 -6.64 8.92
N TYR A 412 12.15 -6.73 7.60
CA TYR A 412 13.39 -6.43 6.89
C TYR A 412 13.82 -4.98 7.10
N ALA A 413 12.89 -4.02 6.99
CA ALA A 413 13.15 -2.62 7.27
C ALA A 413 13.58 -2.39 8.73
N MET A 414 12.94 -3.04 9.70
CA MET A 414 13.35 -2.94 11.10
C MET A 414 14.65 -3.68 11.40
N LYS A 415 15.03 -4.72 10.68
CA LYS A 415 16.29 -5.44 10.90
C LYS A 415 17.49 -4.73 10.27
N TYR A 416 17.30 -4.09 9.11
CA TYR A 416 18.40 -3.55 8.31
C TYR A 416 18.31 -2.06 7.99
N GLY A 417 17.15 -1.43 8.15
CA GLY A 417 16.93 -0.01 7.83
C GLY A 417 17.51 0.98 8.85
N GLY A 418 17.54 2.24 8.46
CA GLY A 418 17.90 3.35 9.33
C GLY A 418 16.96 3.54 10.52
N ASN A 419 17.43 4.29 11.52
CA ASN A 419 16.64 4.81 12.64
C ASN A 419 15.69 3.78 13.30
N THR A 420 16.23 2.59 13.57
CA THR A 420 15.54 1.56 14.34
C THR A 420 16.37 1.21 15.57
N ASP A 421 15.76 1.31 16.76
CA ASP A 421 16.34 0.80 17.99
C ASP A 421 16.27 -0.74 17.99
N ARG A 422 17.44 -1.36 18.10
CA ARG A 422 17.63 -2.82 18.11
C ARG A 422 18.35 -3.27 19.37
N SER A 423 18.48 -2.42 20.38
CA SER A 423 19.22 -2.72 21.61
C SER A 423 18.66 -3.94 22.34
N GLY A 424 17.36 -4.20 22.20
CA GLY A 424 16.68 -5.39 22.72
C GLY A 424 16.51 -6.55 21.73
N TYR A 425 17.09 -6.49 20.53
CA TYR A 425 16.96 -7.54 19.51
C TYR A 425 18.22 -8.40 19.41
N LYS A 426 18.03 -9.72 19.38
CA LYS A 426 19.05 -10.72 19.11
C LYS A 426 18.74 -11.43 17.79
N PRO A 427 19.58 -11.25 16.75
CA PRO A 427 19.31 -11.78 15.41
C PRO A 427 19.34 -13.30 15.32
#